data_AF-A0A0F9IGE2-F1
#
_entry.id   AF-A0A0F9IGE2-F1
#
_cell.length_a   1.000
_cell.length_b   1.000
_cell.length_c   1.000
_cell.angle_alpha   90.00
_cell.angle_beta   90.00
_cell.angle_gamma   90.00
#
_symmetry.space_group_name_H-M   'P 1'
#
loop_
_entity.id
_entity.type
_entity.pdbx_description
1 polymer ?
#
loop_
_entity_poly.entity_id
_entity_poly.type
_entity_poly.pdbx_seq_one_letter_code
_entity_poly.pdbx_strand_id
1 'polypeptide(L)'
;IVDDMTSLGYRQIMKAYYFAGVARYIKHPEKILTNKTYRGFARLIMNPNFNSAANFLHTRNLLISSMHFQDAYNFDLDRVCKCLVHYGVIDPDDPTKVLEVPFCSMNTLHRPVIERKLALAGRTAKKPEIIQAEIEELLKTVEK
;
A
#
# COMPACT_ATOMS: atom_id res chain seq x y z
N ILE A 1 -1.66 -9.86 22.18
CA ILE A 1 -1.80 -10.83 21.07
C ILE A 1 -0.48 -10.75 20.31
N VAL A 2 0.38 -11.75 20.44
CA VAL A 2 1.65 -11.78 19.73
C VAL A 2 1.30 -11.99 18.26
N ASP A 3 1.69 -11.05 17.39
CA ASP A 3 1.46 -11.16 15.95
C ASP A 3 2.40 -12.22 15.37
N ASP A 4 1.90 -13.45 15.21
CA ASP A 4 2.64 -14.57 14.63
C ASP A 4 3.14 -14.28 13.21
N MET A 5 2.56 -13.29 12.51
CA MET A 5 3.01 -12.86 11.18
C MET A 5 4.44 -12.28 11.17
N THR A 6 4.91 -11.77 12.32
CA THR A 6 6.28 -11.26 12.45
C THR A 6 7.31 -12.37 12.66
N SER A 7 6.88 -13.57 13.07
CA SER A 7 7.79 -14.67 13.36
C SER A 7 8.41 -15.25 12.07
N LEU A 8 9.73 -15.46 12.10
CA LEU A 8 10.48 -15.93 10.93
C LEU A 8 9.99 -17.31 10.46
N GLY A 9 9.68 -18.20 11.41
CA GLY A 9 9.17 -19.55 11.16
C GLY A 9 7.81 -19.54 10.47
N TYR A 10 6.86 -18.74 10.97
CA TYR A 10 5.54 -18.61 10.34
C TYR A 10 5.66 -18.07 8.90
N ARG A 11 6.49 -17.04 8.68
CA ARG A 11 6.74 -16.50 7.33
C ARG A 11 7.31 -17.54 6.36
N GLN A 12 8.22 -18.40 6.83
CA GLN A 12 8.77 -19.48 5.99
C GLN A 12 7.73 -20.57 5.69
N ILE A 13 6.92 -20.95 6.68
CA ILE A 13 5.83 -21.93 6.51
C ILE A 13 4.77 -21.41 5.52
N MET A 14 4.33 -20.16 5.67
CA MET A 14 3.35 -19.56 4.78
C MET A 14 3.86 -19.44 3.34
N LYS A 15 5.16 -19.13 3.15
CA LYS A 15 5.80 -19.17 1.83
C LYS A 15 5.74 -20.58 1.26
N ALA A 16 6.14 -21.60 2.02
CA ALA A 16 6.13 -22.98 1.57
C ALA A 16 4.71 -23.44 1.17
N TYR A 17 3.70 -23.12 1.98
CA TYR A 17 2.29 -23.40 1.69
C TYR A 17 1.83 -22.76 0.37
N TYR A 18 2.12 -21.47 0.19
CA TYR A 18 1.79 -20.75 -1.04
C TYR A 18 2.46 -21.38 -2.27
N PHE A 19 3.77 -21.66 -2.20
CA PHE A 19 4.49 -22.26 -3.32
C PHE A 19 4.03 -23.68 -3.64
N ALA A 20 3.68 -24.48 -2.63
CA ALA A 20 3.12 -25.82 -2.84
C ALA A 20 1.78 -25.75 -3.59
N GLY A 21 0.94 -24.75 -3.28
CA GLY A 21 -0.29 -24.49 -4.03
C GLY A 21 -0.05 -24.07 -5.48
N VAL A 22 0.88 -23.13 -5.68
CA VAL A 22 1.23 -22.61 -7.02
C VAL A 22 1.90 -23.67 -7.90
N ALA A 23 2.71 -24.56 -7.33
CA ALA A 23 3.43 -25.59 -8.07
C ALA A 23 2.50 -26.46 -8.94
N ARG A 24 1.26 -26.70 -8.50
CA ARG A 24 0.24 -27.47 -9.24
C ARG A 24 -0.18 -26.80 -10.56
N TYR A 25 0.02 -25.49 -10.68
CA TYR A 25 -0.37 -24.72 -11.86
C TYR A 25 0.81 -24.46 -12.83
N ILE A 26 2.04 -24.81 -12.45
CA ILE A 26 3.23 -24.64 -13.29
C ILE A 26 3.34 -25.84 -14.22
N LYS A 27 2.78 -25.72 -15.43
CA LYS A 27 2.82 -26.79 -16.45
C LYS A 27 4.16 -26.91 -17.18
N HIS A 28 4.96 -25.84 -17.23
CA HIS A 28 6.21 -25.76 -18.00
C HIS A 28 7.33 -25.07 -17.21
N PRO A 29 7.94 -25.75 -16.22
CA PRO A 29 8.99 -25.18 -15.38
C PRO A 29 10.24 -24.78 -16.18
N GLU A 30 10.53 -25.45 -17.30
CA GLU A 30 11.65 -25.10 -18.19
C GLU A 30 11.59 -23.66 -18.71
N LYS A 31 10.38 -23.08 -18.87
CA LYS A 31 10.20 -21.71 -19.35
C LYS A 31 10.62 -20.64 -18.32
N ILE A 32 10.70 -21.01 -17.05
CA ILE A 32 11.13 -20.13 -15.96
C ILE A 32 12.65 -19.87 -16.05
N LEU A 33 13.41 -20.87 -16.48
CA LEU A 33 14.86 -20.76 -16.67
C LEU A 33 15.26 -20.16 -18.01
N THR A 34 14.47 -20.39 -19.08
CA THR A 34 14.82 -19.95 -20.43
C THR A 34 14.39 -18.52 -20.75
N ASN A 35 13.27 -18.03 -20.23
CA ASN A 35 12.80 -16.68 -20.53
C ASN A 35 13.32 -15.65 -19.51
N LYS A 36 13.96 -14.59 -20.00
CA LYS A 36 14.47 -13.48 -19.19
C LYS A 36 13.39 -12.83 -18.31
N THR A 37 12.15 -12.74 -18.79
CA THR A 37 11.03 -12.16 -18.03
C THR A 37 10.62 -13.06 -16.86
N TYR A 38 10.44 -14.37 -17.09
CA TYR A 38 10.10 -15.31 -16.02
C TYR A 38 11.23 -15.46 -15.00
N ARG A 39 12.49 -15.41 -15.44
CA ARG A 39 13.65 -15.40 -14.54
C ARG A 39 13.70 -14.13 -13.68
N GLY A 40 13.38 -12.96 -14.25
CA GLY A 40 13.26 -11.71 -13.52
C GLY A 40 12.15 -11.76 -12.47
N PHE A 41 10.98 -12.28 -12.85
CA PHE A 41 9.85 -12.47 -11.94
C PHE A 41 10.17 -13.46 -10.81
N ALA A 42 10.77 -14.62 -11.12
CA ALA A 42 11.17 -15.60 -10.12
C ALA A 42 12.17 -15.01 -9.11
N ARG A 43 13.12 -14.18 -9.59
CA ARG A 43 14.07 -13.47 -8.73
C ARG A 43 13.39 -12.46 -7.81
N LEU A 44 12.39 -11.72 -8.30
CA LEU A 44 11.58 -10.80 -7.50
C LEU A 44 10.85 -11.53 -6.37
N ILE A 45 10.24 -12.69 -6.68
CA ILE A 45 9.48 -13.49 -5.71
C ILE A 45 10.38 -14.16 -4.67
N MET A 46 11.52 -14.72 -5.07
CA MET A 46 12.44 -15.38 -4.13
C MET A 46 13.20 -14.38 -3.25
N ASN A 47 13.63 -13.26 -3.83
CA ASN A 47 14.40 -12.22 -3.15
C ASN A 47 13.71 -10.85 -3.34
N PRO A 48 12.62 -10.58 -2.60
CA PRO A 48 11.92 -9.31 -2.70
C PRO A 48 12.79 -8.20 -2.10
N ASN A 49 13.42 -7.43 -2.97
CA ASN A 49 14.21 -6.26 -2.61
C ASN A 49 14.03 -5.17 -3.67
N PHE A 50 14.41 -3.93 -3.34
CA PHE A 50 14.20 -2.81 -4.24
C PHE A 50 14.89 -3.00 -5.59
N ASN A 51 16.11 -3.56 -5.60
CA ASN A 51 16.86 -3.82 -6.82
C ASN A 51 16.20 -4.88 -7.71
N SER A 52 15.62 -5.95 -7.15
CA SER A 52 14.94 -6.99 -7.92
C SER A 52 13.62 -6.49 -8.49
N ALA A 53 12.89 -5.67 -7.72
CA ALA A 53 11.68 -5.00 -8.17
C ALA A 53 11.97 -4.01 -9.30
N ALA A 54 12.97 -3.14 -9.10
CA ALA A 54 13.42 -2.19 -10.10
C ALA A 54 13.83 -2.90 -11.40
N ASN A 55 14.67 -3.95 -11.32
CA ASN A 55 15.07 -4.73 -12.49
C ASN A 55 13.89 -5.40 -13.21
N PHE A 56 12.85 -5.84 -12.49
CA PHE A 56 11.68 -6.42 -13.11
C PHE A 56 10.77 -5.36 -13.74
N LEU A 57 10.49 -4.28 -13.02
CA LEU A 57 9.55 -3.23 -13.45
C LEU A 57 10.13 -2.28 -14.50
N HIS A 58 11.44 -1.97 -14.46
CA HIS A 58 12.09 -1.09 -15.45
C HIS A 58 12.49 -1.81 -16.76
N THR A 59 12.20 -3.10 -16.89
CA THR A 59 12.38 -3.81 -18.18
C THR A 59 11.09 -3.77 -18.99
N ARG A 60 10.91 -4.65 -19.98
CA ARG A 60 9.75 -4.65 -20.91
C ARG A 60 8.46 -5.19 -20.27
N ASN A 61 8.16 -4.79 -19.03
CA ASN A 61 6.97 -5.19 -18.30
C ASN A 61 6.09 -3.97 -18.05
N LEU A 62 4.78 -4.12 -18.24
CA LEU A 62 3.78 -3.10 -17.95
C LEU A 62 2.80 -3.67 -16.93
N LEU A 63 2.69 -3.02 -15.77
CA LEU A 63 1.66 -3.32 -14.80
C LEU A 63 0.37 -2.62 -15.23
N ILE A 64 -0.68 -3.40 -15.50
CA ILE A 64 -2.03 -2.88 -15.74
C ILE A 64 -2.88 -3.24 -14.53
N SER A 65 -3.36 -2.24 -13.82
CA SER A 65 -4.33 -2.40 -12.73
C SER A 65 -5.47 -1.40 -12.91
N SER A 66 -6.61 -1.70 -12.31
CA SER A 66 -7.75 -0.79 -12.24
C SER A 66 -8.18 -0.63 -10.80
N MET A 67 -8.45 0.61 -10.41
CA MET A 67 -9.01 0.96 -9.12
C MET A 67 -10.29 1.75 -9.37
N HIS A 68 -11.39 1.30 -8.78
CA HIS A 68 -12.67 1.98 -8.87
C HIS A 68 -12.92 2.66 -7.52
N PHE A 69 -13.00 3.99 -7.44
CA PHE A 69 -13.29 4.66 -6.17
C PHE A 69 -14.79 4.69 -5.91
N GLN A 70 -15.21 4.36 -4.68
CA GLN A 70 -16.61 4.46 -4.26
C GLN A 70 -16.86 5.85 -3.67
N ASP A 71 -17.99 6.44 -4.04
CA ASP A 71 -18.52 7.67 -3.45
C ASP A 71 -19.75 7.36 -2.58
N ALA A 72 -20.38 8.40 -2.03
CA ALA A 72 -21.55 8.25 -1.16
C ALA A 72 -22.80 7.68 -1.86
N TYR A 73 -22.89 7.74 -3.20
CA TYR A 73 -24.07 7.31 -3.96
C TYR A 73 -23.96 5.87 -4.47
N ASN A 74 -22.75 5.33 -4.58
CA ASN A 74 -22.47 3.96 -5.02
C ASN A 74 -21.62 3.19 -3.98
N PHE A 75 -21.97 3.31 -2.71
CA PHE A 75 -21.19 2.74 -1.62
C PHE A 75 -21.58 1.29 -1.31
N ASP A 76 -20.74 0.33 -1.71
CA ASP A 76 -20.91 -1.11 -1.47
C ASP A 76 -19.95 -1.60 -0.36
N LEU A 77 -20.54 -2.14 0.71
CA LEU A 77 -19.82 -2.67 1.87
C LEU A 77 -19.02 -3.93 1.54
N ASP A 78 -19.53 -4.83 0.69
CA ASP A 78 -18.81 -6.06 0.33
C ASP A 78 -17.50 -5.73 -0.40
N ARG A 79 -17.52 -4.65 -1.16
CA ARG A 79 -16.36 -4.12 -1.87
C ARG A 79 -15.38 -3.42 -0.92
N VAL A 80 -15.87 -2.73 0.10
CA VAL A 80 -15.03 -2.12 1.16
C VAL A 80 -14.30 -3.21 1.95
N CYS A 81 -14.99 -4.30 2.32
CA CYS A 81 -14.39 -5.44 3.02
C CYS A 81 -13.28 -6.15 2.24
N LYS A 82 -13.25 -5.98 0.91
CA LYS A 82 -12.25 -6.57 -0.01
C LYS A 82 -11.26 -5.52 -0.55
N CYS A 83 -11.18 -4.34 0.07
CA CYS A 83 -10.31 -3.27 -0.39
C CYS A 83 -8.83 -3.67 -0.30
N LEU A 84 -8.04 -3.28 -1.29
CA LEU A 84 -6.60 -3.54 -1.33
C LEU A 84 -5.75 -2.37 -0.81
N VAL A 85 -6.36 -1.20 -0.60
CA VAL A 85 -5.67 0.02 -0.16
C VAL A 85 -6.35 0.57 1.07
N HIS A 86 -5.56 0.67 2.13
CA HIS A 86 -6.02 1.08 3.45
C HIS A 86 -5.14 2.21 3.97
N TYR A 87 -5.75 3.09 4.75
CA TYR A 87 -5.04 4.05 5.58
C TYR A 87 -4.76 3.42 6.93
N GLY A 88 -3.54 3.59 7.43
CA GLY A 88 -3.23 3.45 8.84
C GLY A 88 -3.36 4.81 9.50
N VAL A 89 -4.29 4.96 10.44
CA VAL A 89 -4.48 6.21 11.19
C VAL A 89 -4.37 5.90 12.68
N ILE A 90 -3.71 6.77 13.45
CA ILE A 90 -3.65 6.60 14.91
C ILE A 90 -5.09 6.64 15.46
N ASP A 91 -5.42 5.68 16.32
CA ASP A 91 -6.73 5.64 16.96
C ASP A 91 -6.89 6.87 17.86
N PRO A 92 -7.89 7.74 17.61
CA PRO A 92 -8.08 8.94 18.41
C PRO A 92 -8.44 8.65 19.88
N ASP A 93 -9.00 7.47 20.15
CA ASP A 93 -9.42 7.06 21.50
C ASP A 93 -8.30 6.28 22.23
N ASP A 94 -7.36 5.67 21.49
CA ASP A 94 -6.19 4.95 22.04
C ASP A 94 -4.93 5.18 21.20
N PRO A 95 -4.09 6.18 21.53
CA PRO A 95 -2.91 6.55 20.74
C PRO A 95 -1.85 5.44 20.59
N THR A 96 -1.96 4.33 21.32
CA THR A 96 -1.07 3.18 21.19
C THR A 96 -1.44 2.26 20.02
N LYS A 97 -2.61 2.49 19.40
CA LYS A 97 -3.15 1.67 18.31
C LYS A 97 -3.22 2.44 16.99
N VAL A 98 -3.26 1.65 15.92
CA VAL A 98 -3.49 2.12 14.55
C VAL A 98 -4.77 1.48 14.04
N LEU A 99 -5.71 2.32 13.59
CA LEU A 99 -6.90 1.91 12.86
C LEU A 99 -6.52 1.69 11.39
N GLU A 100 -6.82 0.49 10.91
CA GLU A 100 -6.79 0.18 9.48
C GLU A 100 -8.16 0.51 8.89
N VAL A 101 -8.21 1.48 7.96
CA VAL A 101 -9.46 1.93 7.35
C VAL A 101 -9.34 1.89 5.82
N PRO A 102 -10.25 1.19 5.11
CA PRO A 102 -10.25 1.16 3.65
C PRO A 102 -10.29 2.55 3.02
N PHE A 103 -9.65 2.72 1.85
CA PHE A 103 -9.49 4.04 1.21
C PHE A 103 -10.80 4.79 1.01
N CYS A 104 -11.82 4.12 0.45
CA CYS A 104 -13.07 4.79 0.09
C CYS A 104 -13.92 5.12 1.34
N SER A 105 -13.95 4.23 2.35
CA SER A 105 -14.69 4.49 3.60
C SER A 105 -14.03 5.60 4.41
N MET A 106 -12.69 5.63 4.44
CA MET A 106 -11.97 6.72 5.09
C MET A 106 -12.33 8.07 4.46
N ASN A 107 -12.18 8.20 3.15
CA ASN A 107 -12.38 9.48 2.46
C ASN A 107 -13.85 9.94 2.41
N THR A 108 -14.81 9.02 2.43
CA THR A 108 -16.23 9.35 2.30
C THR A 108 -16.92 9.54 3.64
N LEU A 109 -16.57 8.74 4.66
CA LEU A 109 -17.34 8.64 5.90
C LEU A 109 -16.51 8.98 7.14
N HIS A 110 -15.34 8.36 7.31
CA HIS A 110 -14.64 8.38 8.61
C HIS A 110 -13.73 9.61 8.80
N ARG A 111 -13.17 10.15 7.72
CA ARG A 111 -12.23 11.28 7.74
C ARG A 111 -12.66 12.45 8.62
N PRO A 112 -13.85 13.07 8.46
CA PRO A 112 -14.20 14.26 9.23
C PRO A 112 -14.31 14.00 10.74
N VAL A 113 -14.71 12.77 11.13
CA VAL A 113 -14.83 12.39 12.54
C VAL A 113 -13.44 12.18 13.14
N ILE A 114 -12.59 11.42 12.45
CA ILE A 114 -11.24 11.09 12.92
C ILE A 114 -10.37 12.34 12.99
N GLU A 115 -10.34 13.16 11.93
CA GLU A 115 -9.54 14.39 11.89
C GLU A 115 -9.97 15.38 12.97
N ARG A 116 -11.28 15.49 13.25
CA ARG A 116 -11.78 16.36 14.32
C ARG A 116 -11.33 15.89 15.69
N LYS A 117 -11.35 14.58 15.96
CA LYS A 117 -10.87 14.03 17.24
C LYS A 117 -9.36 14.21 17.42
N LEU A 118 -8.60 14.13 16.33
CA LEU A 118 -7.14 14.32 16.33
C LEU A 118 -6.71 15.79 16.25
N ALA A 119 -7.65 16.73 16.06
CA ALA A 119 -7.33 18.14 15.93
C ALA A 119 -6.72 18.69 17.23
N LEU A 120 -5.60 19.41 17.10
CA LEU A 120 -4.95 20.07 18.22
C LEU A 120 -5.80 21.26 18.69
N ALA A 121 -6.23 21.24 19.96
CA ALA A 121 -7.03 22.31 20.55
C ALA A 121 -6.32 23.67 20.43
N GLY A 122 -7.05 24.69 19.97
CA GLY A 122 -6.56 26.06 19.84
C GLY A 122 -5.59 26.31 18.68
N ARG A 123 -5.34 25.31 17.82
CA ARG A 123 -4.53 25.48 16.59
C ARG A 123 -5.42 25.42 15.36
N THR A 124 -5.13 26.28 14.39
CA THR A 124 -5.78 26.28 13.08
C THR A 124 -4.76 25.91 12.01
N ALA A 125 -5.22 25.23 10.96
CA ALA A 125 -4.37 24.95 9.81
C ALA A 125 -3.95 26.27 9.15
N LYS A 126 -2.71 26.33 8.65
CA LYS A 126 -2.27 27.46 7.81
C LYS A 126 -3.20 27.56 6.60
N LYS A 127 -3.51 28.79 6.20
CA LYS A 127 -4.33 29.01 5.01
C LYS A 127 -3.57 28.60 3.74
N PRO A 128 -4.26 28.15 2.68
CA PRO A 128 -3.62 27.70 1.44
C PRO A 128 -2.69 28.75 0.81
N GLU A 129 -3.03 30.04 0.92
CA GLU A 129 -2.23 31.11 0.32
C GLU A 129 -0.86 31.26 0.99
N ILE A 130 -0.80 31.07 2.31
CA ILE A 130 0.44 31.12 3.09
C ILE A 130 1.32 29.93 2.72
N ILE A 131 0.73 28.74 2.61
CA ILE A 131 1.44 27.51 2.23
C ILE A 131 2.02 27.66 0.82
N GLN A 132 1.25 28.20 -0.12
CA GLN A 132 1.69 28.40 -1.50
C GLN A 132 2.85 29.39 -1.58
N ALA A 133 2.79 30.49 -0.85
CA ALA A 133 3.87 31.47 -0.77
C ALA A 133 5.16 30.86 -0.18
N GLU A 134 5.05 30.07 0.89
CA GLU A 134 6.19 29.34 1.48
C GLU A 134 6.82 28.36 0.47
N ILE A 135 5.99 27.64 -0.30
CA ILE A 135 6.48 26.73 -1.35
C ILE A 135 7.24 27.48 -2.44
N GLU A 136 6.71 28.60 -2.93
CA GLU A 136 7.36 29.42 -3.96
C GLU A 136 8.69 30.01 -3.48
N GLU A 137 8.77 30.42 -2.21
CA GLU A 137 10.02 30.87 -1.61
C GLU A 137 11.05 29.74 -1.54
N LEU A 138 10.64 28.54 -1.10
CA LEU A 138 11.52 27.37 -1.05
C LEU A 138 12.01 26.97 -2.44
N LEU A 139 11.14 26.97 -3.46
CA LEU A 139 11.53 26.65 -4.84
C LEU A 139 12.63 27.58 -5.35
N LYS A 140 12.58 28.88 -5.03
CA LYS A 140 13.64 29.85 -5.38
C LYS A 140 14.99 29.57 -4.74
N THR A 141 15.01 28.82 -3.62
CA THR A 141 16.28 28.42 -2.98
C THR A 141 16.90 27.18 -3.60
N VAL A 142 16.09 26.31 -4.22
CA VAL A 142 16.54 25.10 -4.94
C VAL A 142 17.00 25.42 -6.36
N GLU A 143 16.45 26.47 -6.97
CA GLU A 143 16.83 26.95 -8.31
C GLU A 143 18.16 27.73 -8.35
N LYS A 144 18.80 27.98 -7.19
CA LYS A 144 20.14 28.59 -7.08
C LYS A 144 21.22 27.54 -6.89
#